data_AF-A0A8H5H8I0-F1
#
_entry.id   AF-A0A8H5H8I0-F1
#
_cell.length_a   1.000
_cell.length_b   1.000
_cell.length_c   1.000
_cell.angle_alpha   90.00
_cell.angle_beta   90.00
_cell.angle_gamma   90.00
#
_symmetry.space_group_name_H-M   'P 1'
#
loop_
_entity.id
_entity.type
_entity.pdbx_description
1 polymer ?
#
loop_
_entity_poly.entity_id
_entity_poly.type
_entity_poly.pdbx_seq_one_letter_code
_entity_poly.pdbx_strand_id
1 'polypeptide(L)'
;MSALIKLPCILAVSVALHVAHTSPSKSPSTEHTTIDGMFERVVQCGTSIIKLVKGIFWAIGVAEMAAIIVTMFQSSEIDPRIASALIKTGNAEDLYLTPLSTMGAMLVVTGALVRWKCYRTLKSLFTFEVSIRKDHTLVTSWPYSVVRHPGYSGMLAVHIGMYCWCGSRGSWLRESGILDTVGGKAVVICFATLEMGVLGGLLTRMPIEDAALKKEFGLQWDEWAQKVPYALIPSVY
;
A
#
# COMPACT_ATOMS: atom_id res chain seq x y z
N MET A 1 23.40 18.92 -1.49
CA MET A 1 23.67 17.49 -1.75
C MET A 1 22.55 16.54 -1.28
N SER A 2 21.52 17.00 -0.55
CA SER A 2 20.50 16.16 0.10
C SER A 2 19.32 15.73 -0.79
N ALA A 3 18.87 16.56 -1.73
CA ALA A 3 17.68 16.28 -2.54
C ALA A 3 17.88 15.19 -3.60
N LEU A 4 19.08 15.10 -4.19
CA LEU A 4 19.43 14.12 -5.23
C LEU A 4 19.32 12.67 -4.77
N ILE A 5 19.79 12.39 -3.54
CA ILE A 5 19.73 11.04 -2.94
C ILE A 5 18.29 10.61 -2.70
N LYS A 6 17.35 11.57 -2.62
CA LYS A 6 15.94 11.28 -2.42
C LYS A 6 15.26 10.71 -3.66
N LEU A 7 15.73 11.06 -4.87
CA LEU A 7 15.17 10.55 -6.14
C LEU A 7 15.09 9.01 -6.22
N PRO A 8 16.19 8.25 -6.00
CA PRO A 8 16.10 6.79 -6.00
C PRO A 8 15.21 6.26 -4.87
N CYS A 9 15.13 6.95 -3.72
CA CYS A 9 14.22 6.57 -2.63
C CYS A 9 12.75 6.76 -3.01
N ILE A 10 12.39 7.87 -3.67
CA ILE A 10 11.02 8.12 -4.16
C ILE A 10 10.60 7.06 -5.17
N LEU A 11 11.50 6.71 -6.09
CA LEU A 11 11.24 5.65 -7.06
C LEU A 11 11.05 4.30 -6.36
N ALA A 12 11.92 3.95 -5.41
CA ALA A 12 11.80 2.71 -4.64
C ALA A 12 10.48 2.64 -3.86
N VAL A 13 10.07 3.73 -3.21
CA VAL A 13 8.80 3.84 -2.49
C VAL A 13 7.62 3.71 -3.45
N SER A 14 7.65 4.38 -4.60
CA SER A 14 6.57 4.33 -5.61
C SER A 14 6.40 2.93 -6.20
N VAL A 15 7.50 2.25 -6.50
CA VAL A 15 7.49 0.86 -6.97
C VAL A 15 7.00 -0.07 -5.86
N ALA A 16 7.46 0.09 -4.62
CA ALA A 16 7.03 -0.71 -3.49
C ALA A 16 5.52 -0.57 -3.23
N LEU A 17 4.98 0.66 -3.27
CA LEU A 17 3.54 0.92 -3.17
C LEU A 17 2.77 0.27 -4.32
N HIS A 18 3.29 0.34 -5.55
CA HIS A 18 2.68 -0.35 -6.69
C HIS A 18 2.61 -1.86 -6.46
N VAL A 19 3.73 -2.47 -6.06
CA VAL A 19 3.82 -3.92 -5.83
C VAL A 19 2.89 -4.35 -4.69
N ALA A 20 2.85 -3.60 -3.58
CA ALA A 20 1.98 -3.91 -2.44
C ALA A 20 0.49 -3.94 -2.80
N HIS A 21 0.06 -3.10 -3.74
CA HIS A 21 -1.34 -2.99 -4.18
C HIS A 21 -1.67 -3.83 -5.42
N THR A 22 -0.70 -4.53 -6.01
CA THR A 22 -0.91 -5.34 -7.21
C THR A 22 -0.96 -6.81 -6.85
N SER A 23 -2.16 -7.41 -6.88
CA SER A 23 -2.25 -8.87 -6.83
C SER A 23 -1.67 -9.46 -8.12
N PRO A 24 -0.83 -10.51 -8.02
CA PRO A 24 -0.36 -11.25 -9.19
C PRO A 24 -1.37 -12.27 -9.69
N SER A 25 -2.37 -12.65 -8.89
CA SER A 25 -3.44 -13.50 -9.40
C SER A 25 -4.43 -12.65 -10.18
N LYS A 26 -4.72 -13.08 -11.42
CA LYS A 26 -5.93 -12.66 -12.10
C LYS A 26 -7.10 -13.00 -11.17
N SER A 27 -7.96 -12.03 -10.90
CA SER A 27 -9.28 -12.26 -10.29
C SER A 27 -9.87 -13.52 -10.94
N PRO A 28 -10.48 -14.43 -10.15
CA PRO A 28 -10.90 -15.74 -10.66
C PRO A 28 -11.57 -15.57 -12.01
N SER A 29 -11.03 -16.24 -13.03
CA SER A 29 -11.73 -16.40 -14.30
C SER A 29 -13.12 -16.90 -13.95
N THR A 30 -14.10 -16.20 -14.49
CA THR A 30 -15.55 -16.34 -14.33
C THR A 30 -16.00 -17.77 -14.69
N GLU A 31 -15.65 -18.73 -13.87
CA GLU A 31 -16.01 -20.14 -13.98
C GLU A 31 -16.47 -20.58 -12.59
N HIS A 32 -17.60 -20.03 -12.18
CA HIS A 32 -18.81 -20.79 -11.90
C HIS A 32 -19.81 -19.89 -11.14
N THR A 33 -21.04 -19.97 -11.62
CA THR A 33 -22.28 -19.44 -11.03
C THR A 33 -22.52 -17.95 -11.26
N THR A 34 -23.66 -17.64 -11.88
CA THR A 34 -24.25 -16.30 -12.01
C THR A 34 -24.20 -15.58 -10.67
N ILE A 35 -23.23 -14.69 -10.50
CA ILE A 35 -23.09 -13.89 -9.30
C ILE A 35 -24.08 -12.73 -9.38
N ASP A 36 -24.86 -12.51 -8.31
CA ASP A 36 -25.76 -11.36 -8.18
C ASP A 36 -25.07 -10.05 -8.59
N GLY A 37 -25.73 -9.23 -9.41
CA GLY A 37 -25.15 -7.97 -9.94
C GLY A 37 -24.68 -6.98 -8.86
N MET A 38 -25.14 -7.14 -7.62
CA MET A 38 -24.65 -6.39 -6.46
C MET A 38 -23.21 -6.78 -6.08
N PHE A 39 -22.88 -8.07 -6.08
CA PHE A 39 -21.53 -8.53 -5.75
C PHE A 39 -20.53 -8.15 -6.85
N GLU A 40 -20.93 -8.26 -8.12
CA GLU A 40 -20.10 -7.80 -9.24
C GLU A 40 -19.75 -6.31 -9.11
N ARG A 41 -20.72 -5.47 -8.73
CA ARG A 41 -20.49 -4.03 -8.46
C ARG A 41 -19.54 -3.80 -7.29
N VAL A 42 -19.62 -4.60 -6.22
CA VAL A 42 -18.70 -4.50 -5.06
C VAL A 42 -17.27 -4.85 -5.46
N VAL A 43 -17.08 -5.93 -6.24
CA VAL A 43 -15.76 -6.34 -6.74
C VAL A 43 -15.19 -5.32 -7.74
N GLN A 44 -16.01 -4.83 -8.68
CA GLN A 44 -15.61 -3.78 -9.62
C GLN A 44 -15.25 -2.48 -8.91
N CYS A 45 -16.00 -2.11 -7.86
CA CYS A 45 -15.69 -0.97 -7.01
C CYS A 45 -14.33 -1.14 -6.31
N GLY A 46 -14.09 -2.30 -5.69
CA GLY A 46 -12.81 -2.61 -5.03
C GLY A 46 -11.60 -2.54 -5.99
N THR A 47 -11.72 -3.14 -7.17
CA THR A 47 -10.63 -3.08 -8.18
C THR A 47 -10.40 -1.66 -8.73
N SER A 48 -11.45 -0.86 -8.86
CA SER A 48 -11.35 0.53 -9.29
C SER A 48 -10.70 1.41 -8.22
N ILE A 49 -11.05 1.21 -6.94
CA ILE A 49 -10.40 1.89 -5.80
C ILE A 49 -8.90 1.60 -5.78
N ILE A 50 -8.49 0.34 -5.95
CA ILE A 50 -7.07 -0.03 -5.98
C ILE A 50 -6.32 0.68 -7.13
N LYS A 51 -6.92 0.77 -8.32
CA LYS A 51 -6.34 1.51 -9.45
C LYS A 51 -6.18 2.99 -9.15
N LEU A 52 -7.19 3.60 -8.53
CA LEU A 52 -7.17 5.01 -8.11
C LEU A 52 -6.05 5.27 -7.10
N VAL A 53 -5.98 4.46 -6.03
CA VAL A 53 -4.94 4.55 -4.99
C VAL A 53 -3.54 4.46 -5.60
N LYS A 54 -3.31 3.48 -6.49
CA LYS A 54 -2.04 3.36 -7.21
C LYS A 54 -1.72 4.59 -8.05
N GLY A 55 -2.71 5.13 -8.77
CA GLY A 55 -2.55 6.33 -9.57
C GLY A 55 -2.14 7.54 -8.73
N ILE A 56 -2.77 7.70 -7.56
CA ILE A 56 -2.45 8.78 -6.61
C ILE A 56 -1.01 8.64 -6.08
N PHE A 57 -0.58 7.44 -5.68
CA PHE A 57 0.80 7.23 -5.21
C PHE A 57 1.84 7.55 -6.29
N TRP A 58 1.60 7.14 -7.54
CA TRP A 58 2.47 7.52 -8.65
C TRP A 58 2.46 9.01 -8.93
N ALA A 59 1.29 9.66 -8.87
CA ALA A 59 1.18 11.10 -9.06
C ALA A 59 1.97 11.87 -8.00
N ILE A 60 1.89 11.47 -6.73
CA ILE A 60 2.67 12.07 -5.63
C ILE A 60 4.17 11.87 -5.88
N GLY A 61 4.60 10.64 -6.20
CA GLY A 61 6.01 10.34 -6.46
C GLY A 61 6.57 11.12 -7.65
N VAL A 62 5.82 11.21 -8.75
CA VAL A 62 6.19 11.99 -9.94
C VAL A 62 6.25 13.48 -9.62
N ALA A 63 5.27 14.01 -8.88
CA ALA A 63 5.27 15.42 -8.49
C ALA A 63 6.47 15.77 -7.61
N GLU A 64 6.83 14.91 -6.66
CA GLU A 64 8.00 15.10 -5.79
C GLU A 64 9.32 15.03 -6.58
N MET A 65 9.46 14.05 -7.49
CA MET A 65 10.63 13.98 -8.37
C MET A 65 10.73 15.18 -9.30
N ALA A 66 9.61 15.60 -9.90
CA ALA A 66 9.56 16.76 -10.78
C ALA A 66 9.93 18.04 -10.02
N ALA A 67 9.44 18.22 -8.79
CA ALA A 67 9.80 19.35 -7.94
C ALA A 67 11.31 19.41 -7.64
N ILE A 68 11.95 18.25 -7.38
CA ILE A 68 13.41 18.18 -7.18
C ILE A 68 14.17 18.50 -8.48
N ILE A 69 13.71 17.98 -9.62
CA ILE A 69 14.37 18.22 -10.91
C ILE A 69 14.27 19.69 -11.32
N VAL A 70 13.08 20.30 -11.17
CA VAL A 70 12.81 21.69 -11.57
C VAL A 70 13.71 22.68 -10.82
N THR A 71 14.16 22.38 -9.61
CA THR A 71 15.05 23.26 -8.86
C THR A 71 16.52 22.95 -9.03
N MET A 72 16.86 21.77 -9.53
CA MET A 72 18.22 21.43 -9.90
C MET A 72 18.66 22.12 -11.19
N PHE A 73 17.76 22.21 -12.17
CA PHE A 73 17.98 22.98 -13.39
C PHE A 73 17.53 24.41 -13.10
N GLN A 74 18.46 25.37 -13.03
CA GLN A 74 18.19 26.78 -12.72
C GLN A 74 16.88 27.25 -13.38
N SER A 75 15.99 27.81 -12.57
CA SER A 75 14.60 28.18 -12.90
C SER A 75 14.41 29.08 -14.12
N SER A 76 15.48 29.55 -14.77
CA SER A 76 15.46 30.43 -15.94
C SER A 76 14.98 29.74 -17.21
N GLU A 77 15.02 28.41 -17.31
CA GLU A 77 14.58 27.67 -18.52
C GLU A 77 13.19 27.04 -18.40
N ILE A 78 12.61 26.99 -17.19
CA ILE A 78 11.35 26.30 -16.92
C ILE A 78 10.21 27.30 -16.79
N ASP A 79 9.09 27.05 -17.47
CA ASP A 79 7.89 27.89 -17.39
C ASP A 79 7.46 28.08 -15.92
N PRO A 80 7.37 29.32 -15.41
CA PRO A 80 6.94 29.63 -14.05
C PRO A 80 5.60 28.99 -13.67
N ARG A 81 4.71 28.75 -14.65
CA ARG A 81 3.43 28.07 -14.44
C ARG A 81 3.64 26.62 -13.98
N ILE A 82 4.60 25.90 -14.57
CA ILE A 82 4.92 24.51 -14.21
C ILE A 82 5.52 24.46 -12.80
N ALA A 83 6.44 25.36 -12.50
CA ALA A 83 7.03 25.47 -11.16
C ALA A 83 5.95 25.74 -10.08
N SER A 84 5.06 26.71 -10.33
CA SER A 84 3.97 27.08 -9.40
C SER A 84 2.89 25.99 -9.23
N ALA A 85 2.73 25.09 -10.21
CA ALA A 85 1.82 23.97 -10.11
C ALA A 85 2.37 22.84 -9.23
N LEU A 86 3.69 22.67 -9.20
CA LEU A 86 4.39 21.67 -8.39
C LEU A 86 4.68 22.16 -6.97
N ILE A 87 5.02 23.44 -6.81
CA ILE A 87 5.32 24.06 -5.52
C ILE A 87 4.65 25.44 -5.48
N LYS A 88 3.65 25.61 -4.62
CA LYS A 88 2.90 26.87 -4.49
C LYS A 88 3.59 27.89 -3.59
N THR A 89 4.09 27.45 -2.44
CA THR A 89 4.60 28.36 -1.38
C THR A 89 5.94 27.95 -0.78
N GLY A 90 6.40 26.70 -0.97
CA GLY A 90 7.70 26.26 -0.44
C GLY A 90 8.87 26.41 -1.41
N ASN A 91 10.05 25.95 -0.97
CA ASN A 91 11.23 25.83 -1.81
C ASN A 91 11.58 24.35 -1.97
N ALA A 92 11.99 23.93 -3.17
CA ALA A 92 12.37 22.52 -3.33
C ALA A 92 13.71 22.17 -2.67
N GLU A 93 14.51 23.16 -2.26
CA GLU A 93 15.69 22.94 -1.43
C GLU A 93 15.32 22.30 -0.08
N ASP A 94 14.07 22.49 0.35
CA ASP A 94 13.50 21.87 1.55
C ASP A 94 13.11 20.40 1.30
N LEU A 95 13.23 19.87 0.08
CA LEU A 95 12.96 18.46 -0.21
C LEU A 95 14.18 17.58 0.09
N TYR A 96 14.27 17.11 1.33
CA TYR A 96 15.36 16.24 1.78
C TYR A 96 14.85 15.01 2.54
N LEU A 97 15.75 14.04 2.76
CA LEU A 97 15.48 12.87 3.58
C LEU A 97 15.69 13.20 5.06
N THR A 98 14.64 13.02 5.85
CA THR A 98 14.70 13.02 7.31
C THR A 98 14.80 11.59 7.85
N PRO A 99 15.26 11.38 9.09
CA PRO A 99 15.21 10.06 9.74
C PRO A 99 13.81 9.43 9.70
N LEU A 100 12.76 10.23 9.91
CA LEU A 100 11.38 9.78 9.83
C LEU A 100 10.98 9.35 8.41
N SER A 101 11.37 10.11 7.38
CA SER A 101 11.15 9.73 5.99
C SER A 101 11.90 8.45 5.62
N THR A 102 13.14 8.29 6.10
CA THR A 102 13.94 7.09 5.86
C THR A 102 13.31 5.87 6.52
N MET A 103 12.86 6.00 7.77
CA MET A 103 12.07 4.95 8.43
C MET A 103 10.78 4.63 7.67
N GLY A 104 10.07 5.65 7.19
CA GLY A 104 8.89 5.50 6.36
C GLY A 104 9.16 4.70 5.09
N ALA A 105 10.22 5.05 4.34
CA ALA A 105 10.63 4.32 3.15
C ALA A 105 10.99 2.86 3.45
N MET A 106 11.77 2.62 4.52
CA MET A 106 12.13 1.26 4.92
C MET A 106 10.89 0.42 5.26
N LEU A 107 9.91 1.00 5.95
CA LEU A 107 8.64 0.33 6.27
C LEU A 107 7.83 0.01 5.02
N VAL A 108 7.70 0.96 4.09
CA VAL A 108 7.01 0.75 2.81
C VAL A 108 7.67 -0.37 2.00
N VAL A 109 8.99 -0.30 1.82
CA VAL A 109 9.74 -1.29 1.04
C VAL A 109 9.65 -2.68 1.70
N THR A 110 9.87 -2.76 3.01
CA THR A 110 9.81 -4.04 3.73
C THR A 110 8.40 -4.63 3.71
N GLY A 111 7.37 -3.83 3.97
CA GLY A 111 5.98 -4.28 3.91
C GLY A 111 5.55 -4.75 2.51
N ALA A 112 6.00 -4.05 1.46
CA ALA A 112 5.79 -4.46 0.08
C ALA A 112 6.51 -5.78 -0.25
N LEU A 113 7.74 -5.97 0.22
CA LEU A 113 8.48 -7.23 0.06
C LEU A 113 7.78 -8.40 0.77
N VAL A 114 7.27 -8.18 1.98
CA VAL A 114 6.47 -9.19 2.71
C VAL A 114 5.25 -9.57 1.88
N ARG A 115 4.49 -8.60 1.36
CA ARG A 115 3.33 -8.89 0.48
C ARG A 115 3.73 -9.63 -0.79
N TRP A 116 4.79 -9.18 -1.45
CA TRP A 116 5.30 -9.85 -2.64
C TRP A 116 5.69 -11.30 -2.36
N LYS A 117 6.29 -11.58 -1.20
CA LYS A 117 6.59 -12.94 -0.77
C LYS A 117 5.32 -13.75 -0.46
N CYS A 118 4.33 -13.17 0.24
CA CYS A 118 3.03 -13.81 0.44
C CYS A 118 2.40 -14.23 -0.89
N TYR A 119 2.43 -13.34 -1.88
CA TYR A 119 1.93 -13.61 -3.21
C TYR A 119 2.68 -14.75 -3.91
N ARG A 120 4.01 -14.78 -3.82
CA ARG A 120 4.82 -15.85 -4.43
C ARG A 120 4.72 -17.18 -3.69
N THR A 121 4.41 -17.15 -2.40
CA THR A 121 4.21 -18.36 -1.58
C THR A 121 2.83 -18.96 -1.85
N LEU A 122 1.77 -18.14 -1.93
CA LEU A 122 0.42 -18.62 -2.26
C LEU A 122 0.23 -18.91 -3.77
N LYS A 123 0.98 -18.27 -4.67
CA LYS A 123 0.88 -18.42 -6.13
C LYS A 123 -0.59 -18.40 -6.63
N SER A 124 -1.10 -19.52 -7.14
CA SER A 124 -2.46 -19.67 -7.67
C SER A 124 -3.55 -19.68 -6.58
N LEU A 125 -3.18 -19.81 -5.30
CA LEU A 125 -4.11 -19.78 -4.16
C LEU A 125 -4.36 -18.37 -3.62
N PHE A 126 -3.59 -17.35 -4.04
CA PHE A 126 -3.83 -15.98 -3.61
C PHE A 126 -5.06 -15.42 -4.34
N THR A 127 -6.11 -15.03 -3.63
CA THR A 127 -7.26 -14.31 -4.18
C THR A 127 -7.63 -13.15 -3.24
N PHE A 128 -8.01 -11.99 -3.80
CA PHE A 128 -8.58 -10.90 -2.99
C PHE A 128 -10.01 -11.23 -2.49
N GLU A 129 -10.63 -12.25 -3.08
CA GLU A 129 -11.91 -12.81 -2.69
C GLU A 129 -11.69 -14.03 -1.80
N VAL A 130 -12.54 -14.20 -0.78
CA VAL A 130 -12.55 -15.40 0.08
C VAL A 130 -13.19 -16.54 -0.72
N SER A 131 -12.46 -17.08 -1.70
CA SER A 131 -12.90 -18.21 -2.52
C SER A 131 -11.96 -19.39 -2.29
N ILE A 132 -12.49 -20.44 -1.64
CA ILE A 132 -11.78 -21.71 -1.48
C ILE A 132 -11.83 -22.43 -2.82
N ARG A 133 -10.66 -22.75 -3.40
CA ARG A 133 -10.57 -23.50 -4.65
C ARG A 133 -10.63 -25.00 -4.35
N LYS A 134 -11.06 -25.81 -5.33
CA LYS A 134 -11.17 -27.27 -5.19
C LYS A 134 -9.85 -27.97 -4.82
N ASP A 135 -8.70 -27.33 -5.09
CA ASP A 135 -7.36 -27.82 -4.73
C ASP A 135 -6.66 -26.91 -3.68
N HIS A 136 -7.41 -26.21 -2.83
CA HIS A 136 -6.81 -25.32 -1.84
C HIS A 136 -6.09 -26.13 -0.76
N THR A 137 -4.80 -25.91 -0.59
CA THR A 137 -4.00 -26.49 0.50
C THR A 137 -3.68 -25.42 1.54
N LEU A 138 -3.71 -25.77 2.82
CA LEU A 138 -3.28 -24.86 3.87
C LEU A 138 -1.78 -24.60 3.78
N VAL A 139 -1.40 -23.37 3.39
CA VAL A 139 0.01 -22.99 3.25
C VAL A 139 0.58 -22.56 4.59
N THR A 140 1.53 -23.33 5.11
CA THR A 140 2.13 -23.11 6.44
C THR A 140 3.61 -22.72 6.38
N SER A 141 4.20 -22.68 5.17
CA SER A 141 5.58 -22.24 4.95
C SER A 141 5.75 -20.73 5.11
N TRP A 142 6.98 -20.27 5.33
CA TRP A 142 7.30 -18.84 5.39
C TRP A 142 6.67 -18.06 4.20
N PRO A 143 5.94 -16.96 4.42
CA PRO A 143 5.79 -16.19 5.67
C PRO A 143 4.65 -16.62 6.62
N TYR A 144 3.82 -17.59 6.25
CA TYR A 144 2.66 -18.07 7.03
C TYR A 144 3.02 -18.92 8.26
N SER A 145 4.31 -19.21 8.44
CA SER A 145 4.83 -19.86 9.64
C SER A 145 5.05 -18.91 10.82
N VAL A 146 4.94 -17.58 10.61
CA VAL A 146 5.28 -16.56 11.61
C VAL A 146 4.03 -15.91 12.19
N VAL A 147 3.10 -15.50 11.33
CA VAL A 147 1.78 -14.96 11.67
C VAL A 147 0.75 -15.52 10.69
N ARG A 148 -0.53 -15.53 11.08
CA ARG A 148 -1.60 -16.07 10.24
C ARG A 148 -1.87 -15.22 8.99
N HIS A 149 -1.75 -13.90 9.12
CA HIS A 149 -2.06 -12.94 8.06
C HIS A 149 -0.87 -12.04 7.66
N PRO A 150 0.27 -12.61 7.19
CA PRO A 150 1.48 -11.85 6.92
C PRO A 150 1.30 -10.80 5.81
N GLY A 151 0.37 -11.05 4.88
CA GLY A 151 0.02 -10.09 3.83
C GLY A 151 -0.66 -8.82 4.37
N TYR A 152 -1.40 -8.93 5.47
CA TYR A 152 -2.02 -7.79 6.16
C TYR A 152 -1.03 -7.07 7.06
N SER A 153 -0.12 -7.79 7.72
CA SER A 153 1.03 -7.19 8.41
C SER A 153 1.86 -6.34 7.46
N GLY A 154 2.10 -6.83 6.24
CA GLY A 154 2.76 -6.09 5.17
C GLY A 154 2.00 -4.82 4.76
N MET A 155 0.66 -4.87 4.65
CA MET A 155 -0.12 -3.64 4.36
C MET A 155 -0.07 -2.65 5.51
N LEU A 156 -0.16 -3.12 6.75
CA LEU A 156 -0.09 -2.23 7.92
C LEU A 156 1.25 -1.49 7.94
N ALA A 157 2.36 -2.20 7.70
CA ALA A 157 3.68 -1.58 7.57
C ALA A 157 3.75 -0.57 6.42
N VAL A 158 3.16 -0.89 5.25
CA VAL A 158 3.09 0.04 4.10
C VAL A 158 2.31 1.31 4.45
N HIS A 159 1.15 1.21 5.10
CA HIS A 159 0.35 2.39 5.46
C HIS A 159 1.07 3.26 6.47
N ILE A 160 1.61 2.68 7.55
CA ILE A 160 2.38 3.41 8.56
C ILE A 160 3.58 4.10 7.90
N GLY A 161 4.33 3.35 7.08
CA GLY A 161 5.49 3.88 6.36
C GLY A 161 5.13 5.02 5.42
N MET A 162 3.97 4.93 4.75
CA MET A 162 3.44 5.96 3.87
C MET A 162 3.11 7.24 4.62
N TYR A 163 2.43 7.15 5.77
CA TYR A 163 2.17 8.32 6.61
C TYR A 163 3.46 8.95 7.12
N CYS A 164 4.46 8.15 7.50
CA CYS A 164 5.79 8.67 7.87
C CYS A 164 6.49 9.35 6.68
N TRP A 165 6.42 8.76 5.47
CA TRP A 165 7.03 9.32 4.26
C TRP A 165 6.40 10.68 3.90
N CYS A 166 5.08 10.72 3.70
CA CYS A 166 4.36 11.93 3.31
C CYS A 166 4.22 12.96 4.43
N GLY A 167 4.12 12.54 5.69
CA GLY A 167 3.96 13.46 6.83
C GLY A 167 5.27 14.05 7.36
N SER A 168 6.41 13.52 6.93
CA SER A 168 7.71 13.99 7.38
C SER A 168 8.05 15.39 6.85
N ARG A 169 8.93 16.11 7.57
CA ARG A 169 9.53 17.34 7.06
C ARG A 169 10.33 17.05 5.80
N GLY A 170 10.24 17.96 4.85
CA GLY A 170 10.89 17.83 3.56
C GLY A 170 10.20 16.87 2.60
N SER A 171 9.01 16.37 2.90
CA SER A 171 8.16 15.69 1.91
C SER A 171 7.49 16.71 0.98
N TRP A 172 7.25 16.32 -0.26
CA TRP A 172 6.51 17.19 -1.17
C TRP A 172 5.12 17.57 -0.65
N LEU A 173 4.42 16.65 0.02
CA LEU A 173 3.10 16.93 0.55
C LEU A 173 3.12 18.10 1.55
N ARG A 174 4.17 18.19 2.36
CA ARG A 174 4.31 19.20 3.41
C ARG A 174 4.87 20.51 2.88
N GLU A 175 5.85 20.45 1.98
CA GLU A 175 6.57 21.64 1.51
C GLU A 175 6.00 22.22 0.20
N SER A 176 5.12 21.52 -0.53
CA SER A 176 4.51 22.03 -1.76
C SER A 176 3.52 23.18 -1.57
N GLY A 177 3.05 23.44 -0.35
CA GLY A 177 2.00 24.41 -0.08
C GLY A 177 0.58 23.92 -0.37
N ILE A 178 0.41 22.67 -0.81
CA ILE A 178 -0.93 22.08 -1.03
C ILE A 178 -1.73 22.08 0.27
N LEU A 179 -1.07 21.74 1.39
CA LEU A 179 -1.67 21.76 2.71
C LEU A 179 -2.01 23.16 3.22
N ASP A 180 -1.57 24.24 2.58
CA ASP A 180 -2.00 25.60 2.95
C ASP A 180 -3.39 25.93 2.36
N THR A 181 -3.77 25.24 1.29
CA THR A 181 -5.04 25.46 0.59
C THR A 181 -6.16 24.62 1.16
N VAL A 182 -7.38 25.18 1.22
CA VAL A 182 -8.59 24.44 1.67
C VAL A 182 -8.83 23.20 0.79
N GLY A 183 -8.72 23.36 -0.54
CA GLY A 183 -8.88 22.26 -1.49
C GLY A 183 -7.84 21.16 -1.31
N GLY A 184 -6.56 21.51 -1.10
CA GLY A 184 -5.50 20.54 -0.86
C GLY A 184 -5.70 19.75 0.42
N LYS A 185 -6.06 20.43 1.53
CA LYS A 185 -6.43 19.76 2.79
C LYS A 185 -7.59 18.78 2.59
N ALA A 186 -8.63 19.19 1.87
CA ALA A 186 -9.79 18.34 1.61
C ALA A 186 -9.41 17.07 0.83
N VAL A 187 -8.57 17.19 -0.21
CA VAL A 187 -8.07 16.04 -0.98
C VAL A 187 -7.26 15.09 -0.11
N VAL A 188 -6.35 15.62 0.72
CA VAL A 188 -5.50 14.80 1.60
C VAL A 188 -6.33 14.08 2.66
N ILE A 189 -7.30 14.77 3.29
CA ILE A 189 -8.21 14.16 4.26
C ILE A 189 -9.07 13.09 3.60
N CYS A 190 -9.59 13.35 2.40
CA CYS A 190 -10.38 12.37 1.64
C CYS A 190 -9.55 11.11 1.34
N PHE A 191 -8.33 11.28 0.84
CA PHE A 191 -7.43 10.17 0.54
C PHE A 191 -7.02 9.40 1.80
N ALA A 192 -6.65 10.09 2.88
CA ALA A 192 -6.33 9.43 4.16
C ALA A 192 -7.53 8.67 4.72
N THR A 193 -8.75 9.21 4.59
CA THR A 193 -9.99 8.52 5.01
C THR A 193 -10.24 7.27 4.17
N LEU A 194 -10.03 7.34 2.85
CA LEU A 194 -10.13 6.18 1.96
C LEU A 194 -9.14 5.09 2.36
N GLU A 195 -7.86 5.44 2.56
CA GLU A 195 -6.81 4.50 2.98
C GLU A 195 -7.11 3.86 4.33
N MET A 196 -7.57 4.65 5.32
CA MET A 196 -8.01 4.12 6.61
C MET A 196 -9.21 3.18 6.49
N GLY A 197 -10.16 3.49 5.59
CA GLY A 197 -11.28 2.61 5.29
C GLY A 197 -10.84 1.29 4.65
N VAL A 198 -9.88 1.32 3.73
CA VAL A 198 -9.29 0.12 3.12
C VAL A 198 -8.57 -0.72 4.18
N LEU A 199 -7.72 -0.12 4.99
CA LEU A 199 -7.02 -0.82 6.07
C LEU A 199 -8.00 -1.42 7.08
N GLY A 200 -9.00 -0.66 7.52
CA GLY A 200 -10.06 -1.13 8.41
C GLY A 200 -10.83 -2.30 7.82
N GLY A 201 -11.20 -2.23 6.54
CA GLY A 201 -11.85 -3.31 5.81
C GLY A 201 -10.99 -4.58 5.70
N LEU A 202 -9.67 -4.46 5.58
CA LEU A 202 -8.77 -5.61 5.61
C LEU A 202 -8.71 -6.26 7.00
N LEU A 203 -8.67 -5.43 8.06
CA LEU A 203 -8.62 -5.93 9.43
C LEU A 203 -9.91 -6.64 9.85
N THR A 204 -11.08 -6.14 9.44
CA THR A 204 -12.37 -6.78 9.73
C THR A 204 -12.58 -8.09 8.97
N ARG A 205 -11.82 -8.32 7.88
CA ARG A 205 -11.89 -9.57 7.10
C ARG A 205 -11.13 -10.73 7.72
N MET A 206 -10.12 -10.48 8.56
CA MET A 206 -9.28 -11.55 9.12
C MET A 206 -10.08 -12.62 9.85
N PRO A 207 -11.05 -12.30 10.75
CA PRO A 207 -11.81 -13.33 11.45
C PRO A 207 -12.71 -14.15 10.52
N ILE A 208 -13.19 -13.51 9.43
CA ILE A 208 -14.02 -14.17 8.42
C ILE A 208 -13.17 -15.18 7.63
N GLU A 209 -11.95 -14.78 7.26
CA GLU A 209 -10.99 -15.64 6.56
C GLU A 209 -10.52 -16.80 7.45
N ASP A 210 -10.20 -16.53 8.72
CA ASP A 210 -9.86 -17.58 9.70
C ASP A 210 -11.02 -18.57 9.90
N ALA A 211 -12.26 -18.09 10.02
CA ALA A 211 -13.43 -18.95 10.16
C ALA A 211 -13.68 -19.80 8.90
N ALA A 212 -13.48 -19.22 7.71
CA ALA A 212 -13.58 -19.94 6.44
C ALA A 212 -12.50 -21.03 6.31
N LEU A 213 -11.23 -20.70 6.65
CA LEU A 213 -10.13 -21.66 6.66
C LEU A 213 -10.35 -22.78 7.68
N LYS A 214 -10.84 -22.44 8.89
CA LYS A 214 -11.18 -23.44 9.91
C LYS A 214 -12.29 -24.36 9.45
N LYS A 215 -13.33 -23.83 8.81
CA LYS A 215 -14.46 -24.62 8.30
C LYS A 215 -14.00 -25.63 7.25
N GLU A 216 -13.05 -25.26 6.41
CA GLU A 216 -12.54 -26.11 5.33
C GLU A 216 -11.51 -27.14 5.81
N PHE A 217 -10.51 -26.70 6.58
CA PHE A 217 -9.36 -27.53 6.94
C PHE A 217 -9.47 -28.21 8.32
N GLY A 218 -10.46 -27.83 9.14
CA GLY A 218 -10.76 -28.45 10.42
C GLY A 218 -9.53 -28.60 11.32
N LEU A 219 -9.19 -29.83 11.67
CA LEU A 219 -8.06 -30.16 12.54
C LEU A 219 -6.71 -29.63 12.04
N GLN A 220 -6.47 -29.63 10.72
CA GLN A 220 -5.22 -29.10 10.16
C GLN A 220 -5.05 -27.61 10.44
N TRP A 221 -6.14 -26.85 10.41
CA TRP A 221 -6.13 -25.44 10.78
C TRP A 221 -5.89 -25.25 12.27
N ASP A 222 -6.54 -26.05 13.13
CA ASP A 222 -6.36 -25.96 14.58
C ASP A 222 -4.90 -26.25 15.00
N GLU A 223 -4.28 -27.31 14.44
CA GLU A 223 -2.86 -27.64 14.69
C GLU A 223 -1.90 -26.54 14.22
N TRP A 224 -2.17 -25.95 13.05
CA TRP A 224 -1.35 -24.85 12.54
C TRP A 224 -1.54 -23.56 13.34
N ALA A 225 -2.78 -23.20 13.67
CA ALA A 225 -3.11 -22.01 14.45
C ALA A 225 -2.55 -22.08 15.88
N GLN A 226 -2.42 -23.27 16.47
CA GLN A 226 -1.69 -23.45 17.73
C GLN A 226 -0.20 -23.12 17.60
N LYS A 227 0.43 -23.49 16.48
CA LYS A 227 1.85 -23.19 16.20
C LYS A 227 2.06 -21.73 15.81
N VAL A 228 1.05 -21.09 15.22
CA VAL A 228 1.07 -19.70 14.73
C VAL A 228 -0.08 -18.91 15.39
N PRO A 229 0.03 -18.58 16.68
CA PRO A 229 -1.08 -18.00 17.44
C PRO A 229 -1.42 -16.56 16.98
N TYR A 230 -0.40 -15.81 16.54
CA TYR A 230 -0.53 -14.38 16.24
C TYR A 230 -1.19 -14.14 14.87
N ALA A 231 -2.16 -13.22 14.83
CA ALA A 231 -2.83 -12.85 13.58
C ALA A 231 -1.95 -11.95 12.70
N LEU A 232 -1.37 -10.88 13.26
CA LEU A 232 -0.70 -9.82 12.50
C LEU A 232 0.74 -9.54 12.95
N ILE A 233 0.96 -9.28 14.23
CA ILE A 233 2.26 -8.89 14.76
C ILE A 233 2.67 -9.96 15.78
N PRO A 234 3.83 -10.60 15.62
CA PRO A 234 4.31 -11.54 16.64
C PRO A 234 4.29 -10.86 18.01
N SER A 235 3.85 -11.58 19.04
CA SER A 235 3.73 -11.10 20.43
C SER A 235 2.65 -10.04 20.73
N VAL A 236 1.88 -9.60 19.73
CA VAL A 236 0.69 -8.75 19.93
C VAL A 236 -0.54 -9.53 19.47
N TYR A 237 -1.52 -9.71 20.36
CA TYR A 237 -2.70 -10.56 20.15
C TYR A 237 -3.56 -10.09 18.97
#